data_AF-A0A1H3RTI0-F1
#
_entry.id   AF-A0A1H3RTI0-F1
#
_cell.length_a   1.000
_cell.length_b   1.000
_cell.length_c   1.000
_cell.angle_alpha   90.00
_cell.angle_beta   90.00
_cell.angle_gamma   90.00
#
_symmetry.space_group_name_H-M   'P 1'
#
loop_
_entity.id
_entity.type
_entity.pdbx_description
1 polymer ?
#
loop_
_entity_poly.entity_id
_entity_poly.type
_entity_poly.pdbx_seq_one_letter_code
_entity_poly.pdbx_strand_id
1 'polypeptide(L)'
;MCHGKLGPVGGPPLKKFSSLRCSPSPLLFPRELSKSAKPCAYVGDAISVRTANARIARFAAWANTLAVAHERDHEVIPADPDGAVTLRRLRRTVAWFINRQPGGRIALVVQYGHLRASLAESYGGRSRVDMLQILDLEQALATADTLAAAAERLDHGEGVSGPAATRYIAATQEFQAAYTGGFASKRQYKALLDNPRLQVFDHPKALLTCNHDPLKALCDPNRGKPGTQPQRTPSQDRCHSACANISRTDTHIERIQVEVDRIDVEITDGLVPLPIHQRLRQRQATLNEIITRHQATRILPNSSENTQ
;
A
#
# COMPACT_ATOMS: atom_id res chain seq x y z
N MET A 1 -63.79 -12.41 -25.84
CA MET A 1 -63.96 -11.12 -25.10
C MET A 1 -63.90 -11.48 -23.63
N CYS A 2 -62.95 -11.04 -22.80
CA CYS A 2 -62.24 -9.78 -22.76
C CYS A 2 -60.75 -9.96 -22.44
N HIS A 3 -59.92 -9.19 -23.13
CA HIS A 3 -58.50 -8.99 -22.84
C HIS A 3 -58.34 -8.20 -21.53
N GLY A 4 -57.62 -8.74 -20.56
CA GLY A 4 -57.10 -8.00 -19.40
C GLY A 4 -55.60 -7.79 -19.55
N LYS A 5 -55.20 -6.57 -19.91
CA LYS A 5 -53.80 -6.14 -20.03
C LYS A 5 -53.11 -6.18 -18.66
N LEU A 6 -52.08 -7.00 -18.52
CA LEU A 6 -51.04 -6.82 -17.50
C LEU A 6 -50.26 -5.54 -17.86
N GLY A 7 -50.49 -4.47 -17.09
CA GLY A 7 -49.74 -3.23 -17.21
C GLY A 7 -48.28 -3.43 -16.81
N PRO A 8 -47.32 -2.78 -17.48
CA PRO A 8 -45.92 -2.88 -17.10
C PRO A 8 -45.71 -2.15 -15.75
N VAL A 9 -45.16 -2.86 -14.78
CA VAL A 9 -44.67 -2.31 -13.52
C VAL A 9 -43.51 -1.37 -13.86
N GLY A 10 -43.82 -0.07 -13.94
CA GLY A 10 -42.87 0.98 -14.20
C GLY A 10 -41.91 1.16 -13.02
N GLY A 11 -40.80 0.43 -13.02
CA GLY A 11 -39.63 0.81 -12.24
C GLY A 11 -39.09 2.16 -12.73
N PRO A 12 -38.58 3.03 -11.86
CA PRO A 12 -38.01 4.30 -12.28
C PRO A 12 -36.86 4.03 -13.27
N PRO A 13 -36.78 4.76 -14.40
CA PRO A 13 -35.77 4.48 -15.39
C PRO A 13 -34.39 4.70 -14.77
N LEU A 14 -33.55 3.67 -14.84
CA LEU A 14 -32.10 3.78 -14.72
C LEU A 14 -31.66 4.86 -15.70
N LYS A 15 -31.49 6.09 -15.20
CA LYS A 15 -30.90 7.17 -15.99
C LYS A 15 -29.51 6.71 -16.36
N LYS A 16 -29.36 6.38 -17.64
CA LYS A 16 -28.12 6.12 -18.36
C LYS A 16 -26.97 6.87 -17.68
N PHE A 17 -25.95 6.15 -17.23
CA PHE A 17 -24.59 6.69 -17.04
C PHE A 17 -23.99 7.04 -18.42
N SER A 18 -24.74 7.80 -19.23
CA SER A 18 -24.28 8.29 -20.53
C SER A 18 -23.48 9.57 -20.30
N SER A 19 -22.22 9.50 -20.70
CA SER A 19 -21.17 10.53 -20.65
C SER A 19 -20.49 10.72 -19.28
N LEU A 20 -19.40 9.97 -19.09
CA LEU A 20 -18.15 10.62 -18.66
C LEU A 20 -17.90 11.74 -19.67
N ARG A 21 -18.41 12.94 -19.39
CA ARG A 21 -18.01 14.14 -20.12
C ARG A 21 -16.54 14.35 -19.79
N CYS A 22 -15.63 13.98 -20.70
CA CYS A 22 -14.34 14.63 -20.76
C CYS A 22 -14.62 16.11 -21.03
N SER A 23 -14.54 16.93 -19.98
CA SER A 23 -14.45 18.38 -20.18
C SER A 23 -13.08 18.64 -20.81
N PRO A 24 -12.98 19.56 -21.80
CA PRO A 24 -11.69 19.99 -22.34
C PRO A 24 -10.86 20.79 -21.32
N SER A 25 -11.40 21.02 -20.11
CA SER A 25 -10.70 21.70 -19.03
C SER A 25 -9.45 20.91 -18.59
N PRO A 26 -8.33 21.60 -18.29
CA PRO A 26 -7.14 20.97 -17.72
C PRO A 26 -7.35 20.50 -16.26
N LEU A 27 -8.52 20.76 -15.67
CA LEU A 27 -8.83 20.42 -14.28
C LEU A 27 -9.44 19.02 -14.20
N LEU A 28 -8.99 18.24 -13.20
CA LEU A 28 -9.55 16.92 -12.90
C LEU A 28 -11.04 16.98 -12.49
N PHE A 29 -11.44 18.07 -11.84
CA PHE A 29 -12.83 18.33 -11.45
C PHE A 29 -13.24 19.76 -11.83
N PRO A 30 -13.59 19.98 -13.10
CA PRO A 30 -14.05 21.27 -13.57
C PRO A 30 -15.49 21.50 -13.13
N ARG A 31 -15.83 22.77 -12.95
CA ARG A 31 -17.14 23.24 -12.48
C ARG A 31 -18.27 22.88 -13.43
N GLU A 32 -17.95 22.73 -14.71
CA GLU A 32 -18.82 22.25 -15.79
C GLU A 32 -19.39 20.85 -15.55
N LEU A 33 -18.71 20.00 -14.74
CA LEU A 33 -19.24 18.71 -14.32
C LEU A 33 -20.35 18.81 -13.25
N SER A 34 -20.71 20.03 -12.82
CA SER A 34 -21.81 20.29 -11.89
C SER A 34 -23.09 20.69 -12.63
N LYS A 35 -24.22 20.09 -12.28
CA LYS A 35 -25.53 20.34 -12.91
C LYS A 35 -26.08 21.77 -12.72
N SER A 36 -25.39 22.64 -11.97
CA SER A 36 -25.86 23.98 -11.60
C SER A 36 -24.70 24.99 -11.53
N ALA A 37 -23.90 25.07 -12.58
CA ALA A 37 -22.84 26.08 -12.68
C ALA A 37 -23.48 27.48 -12.83
N LYS A 38 -23.56 28.26 -11.74
CA LYS A 38 -23.84 29.70 -11.85
C LYS A 38 -22.54 30.42 -12.27
N PRO A 39 -22.52 31.23 -13.34
CA PRO A 39 -21.36 32.04 -13.66
C PRO A 39 -21.10 32.97 -12.48
N CYS A 40 -19.89 32.91 -11.95
CA CYS A 40 -19.45 33.83 -10.90
C CYS A 40 -17.99 34.10 -11.20
N ALA A 41 -17.71 35.27 -11.80
CA ALA A 41 -16.41 35.63 -12.39
C ALA A 41 -15.24 35.58 -11.39
N TYR A 42 -15.54 35.55 -10.08
CA TYR A 42 -14.57 35.47 -9.00
C TYR A 42 -14.25 34.03 -8.52
N VAL A 43 -15.08 33.04 -8.88
CA VAL A 43 -14.91 31.65 -8.43
C VAL A 43 -14.36 30.87 -9.61
N GLY A 44 -13.06 30.56 -9.59
CA GLY A 44 -12.36 29.87 -10.68
C GLY A 44 -13.00 28.55 -11.14
N ASP A 45 -12.44 27.95 -12.17
CA ASP A 45 -13.08 26.88 -12.96
C ASP A 45 -13.14 25.51 -12.26
N ALA A 46 -12.67 25.39 -11.03
CA ALA A 46 -12.73 24.18 -10.22
C ALA A 46 -14.07 24.01 -9.49
N ILE A 47 -14.44 22.77 -9.15
CA ILE A 47 -15.59 22.53 -8.28
C ILE A 47 -15.44 23.20 -6.91
N SER A 48 -16.55 23.72 -6.38
CA SER A 48 -16.56 24.31 -5.03
C SER A 48 -16.54 23.22 -3.94
N VAL A 49 -16.02 23.57 -2.76
CA VAL A 49 -16.06 22.71 -1.56
C VAL A 49 -17.49 22.27 -1.22
N ARG A 50 -18.47 23.17 -1.39
CA ARG A 50 -19.89 22.86 -1.20
C ARG A 50 -20.38 21.77 -2.15
N THR A 51 -19.96 21.84 -3.42
CA THR A 51 -20.27 20.83 -4.44
C THR A 51 -19.60 19.50 -4.11
N ALA A 52 -18.36 19.51 -3.62
CA ALA A 52 -17.66 18.31 -3.18
C ALA A 52 -18.37 17.64 -1.99
N ASN A 53 -18.77 18.40 -0.97
CA ASN A 53 -19.55 17.88 0.18
C ASN A 53 -20.86 17.22 -0.28
N ALA A 54 -21.60 17.84 -1.19
CA ALA A 54 -22.83 17.27 -1.73
C ALA A 54 -22.60 15.98 -2.53
N ARG A 55 -21.44 15.84 -3.19
CA ARG A 55 -21.06 14.60 -3.88
C ARG A 55 -20.69 13.49 -2.89
N ILE A 56 -20.00 13.81 -1.79
CA ILE A 56 -19.70 12.84 -0.72
C ILE A 56 -20.99 12.28 -0.13
N ALA A 57 -21.94 13.15 0.23
CA ALA A 57 -23.24 12.72 0.76
C ALA A 57 -24.00 11.81 -0.22
N ARG A 58 -24.00 12.18 -1.51
CA ARG A 58 -24.65 11.37 -2.56
C ARG A 58 -23.97 10.02 -2.76
N PHE A 59 -22.64 9.97 -2.66
CA PHE A 59 -21.88 8.73 -2.75
C PHE A 59 -22.23 7.79 -1.58
N ALA A 60 -22.25 8.29 -0.35
CA ALA A 60 -22.65 7.50 0.82
C ALA A 60 -24.09 6.96 0.69
N ALA A 61 -25.04 7.78 0.23
CA ALA A 61 -26.41 7.34 -0.01
C ALA A 61 -26.53 6.27 -1.10
N TRP A 62 -25.76 6.43 -2.18
CA TRP A 62 -25.69 5.42 -3.25
C TRP A 62 -25.07 4.11 -2.75
N ALA A 63 -23.98 4.18 -1.99
CA ALA A 63 -23.35 3.00 -1.39
C ALA A 63 -24.31 2.25 -0.45
N ASN A 64 -25.05 2.97 0.39
CA ASN A 64 -26.05 2.35 1.28
C ASN A 64 -27.19 1.70 0.47
N THR A 65 -27.65 2.34 -0.61
CA THR A 65 -28.67 1.77 -1.49
C THR A 65 -28.16 0.49 -2.16
N LEU A 66 -26.89 0.47 -2.56
CA LEU A 66 -26.24 -0.70 -3.15
C LEU A 66 -26.09 -1.83 -2.14
N ALA A 67 -25.67 -1.54 -0.91
CA ALA A 67 -25.53 -2.53 0.16
C ALA A 67 -26.87 -3.22 0.47
N VAL A 68 -27.95 -2.45 0.59
CA VAL A 68 -29.31 -3.00 0.79
C VAL A 68 -29.76 -3.83 -0.40
N ALA A 69 -29.53 -3.36 -1.64
CA ALA A 69 -29.90 -4.11 -2.84
C ALA A 69 -29.17 -5.46 -2.99
N HIS A 70 -28.02 -5.61 -2.33
CA HIS A 70 -27.22 -6.84 -2.31
C HIS A 70 -27.34 -7.62 -0.98
N GLU A 71 -28.32 -7.30 -0.14
CA GLU A 71 -28.57 -8.01 1.14
C GLU A 71 -27.36 -7.97 2.11
N ARG A 72 -26.61 -6.86 2.08
CA ARG A 72 -25.42 -6.62 2.91
C ARG A 72 -25.66 -5.53 3.93
N ASP A 73 -26.65 -5.75 4.80
CA ASP A 73 -27.06 -4.75 5.81
C ASP A 73 -25.92 -4.36 6.77
N HIS A 74 -24.97 -5.26 7.02
CA HIS A 74 -23.79 -5.00 7.85
C HIS A 74 -22.76 -4.05 7.20
N GLU A 75 -22.86 -3.79 5.89
CA GLU A 75 -21.99 -2.84 5.15
C GLU A 75 -22.61 -1.44 5.03
N VAL A 76 -23.82 -1.23 5.54
CA VAL A 76 -24.50 0.07 5.48
C VAL A 76 -23.73 1.11 6.32
N ILE A 77 -23.40 2.25 5.71
CA ILE A 77 -22.74 3.36 6.39
C ILE A 77 -23.77 4.03 7.31
N PRO A 78 -23.59 3.97 8.64
CA PRO A 78 -24.55 4.55 9.58
C PRO A 78 -24.52 6.09 9.52
N ALA A 79 -25.58 6.72 10.04
CA ALA A 79 -25.59 8.16 10.25
C ALA A 79 -24.49 8.56 11.25
N ASP A 80 -23.71 9.57 10.92
CA ASP A 80 -22.64 10.08 11.77
C ASP A 80 -23.24 10.98 12.88
N PRO A 81 -22.97 10.71 14.17
CA PRO A 81 -23.49 11.50 15.29
C PRO A 81 -23.13 13.00 15.23
N ASP A 82 -21.99 13.35 14.63
CA ASP A 82 -21.55 14.75 14.50
C ASP A 82 -22.08 15.42 13.21
N GLY A 83 -22.98 14.74 12.49
CA GLY A 83 -23.57 15.22 11.25
C GLY A 83 -22.73 14.90 10.00
N ALA A 84 -23.16 15.47 8.87
CA ALA A 84 -22.71 15.05 7.54
C ALA A 84 -21.18 15.05 7.36
N VAL A 85 -20.67 14.00 6.70
CA VAL A 85 -19.24 13.86 6.36
C VAL A 85 -18.84 14.91 5.32
N THR A 86 -18.24 16.01 5.78
CA THR A 86 -17.68 17.05 4.91
C THR A 86 -16.34 16.62 4.32
N LEU A 87 -15.88 17.28 3.27
CA LEU A 87 -14.56 17.06 2.66
C LEU A 87 -13.42 17.20 3.69
N ARG A 88 -13.55 18.11 4.66
CA ARG A 88 -12.59 18.27 5.76
C ARG A 88 -12.59 17.07 6.72
N ARG A 89 -13.78 16.58 7.11
CA ARG A 89 -13.92 15.40 7.99
C ARG A 89 -13.47 14.13 7.25
N LEU A 90 -13.87 13.94 6.00
CA LEU A 90 -13.41 12.84 5.14
C LEU A 90 -11.88 12.81 5.03
N ARG A 91 -11.24 13.95 4.73
CA ARG A 91 -9.78 14.04 4.67
C ARG A 91 -9.13 13.66 6.00
N ARG A 92 -9.73 14.05 7.14
CA ARG A 92 -9.23 13.72 8.48
C ARG A 92 -9.38 12.24 8.81
N THR A 93 -10.51 11.63 8.47
CA THR A 93 -10.74 10.18 8.66
C THR A 93 -9.80 9.35 7.81
N VAL A 94 -9.62 9.70 6.53
CA VAL A 94 -8.65 9.04 5.65
C VAL A 94 -7.23 9.23 6.18
N ALA A 95 -6.89 10.44 6.64
CA ALA A 95 -5.58 10.68 7.22
C ALA A 95 -5.33 9.84 8.48
N TRP A 96 -6.32 9.73 9.35
CA TRP A 96 -6.25 8.88 10.55
C TRP A 96 -6.09 7.40 10.20
N PHE A 97 -6.81 6.91 9.18
CA PHE A 97 -6.72 5.53 8.74
C PHE A 97 -5.35 5.21 8.14
N ILE A 98 -4.85 6.09 7.25
CA ILE A 98 -3.51 5.95 6.66
C ILE A 98 -2.46 5.99 7.78
N ASN A 99 -2.55 6.91 8.75
CA ASN A 99 -1.58 7.03 9.85
C ASN A 99 -1.39 5.73 10.67
N ARG A 100 -2.41 4.88 10.75
CA ARG A 100 -2.40 3.63 11.55
C ARG A 100 -1.93 2.41 10.76
N GLN A 101 -1.57 2.59 9.49
CA GLN A 101 -0.91 1.56 8.69
C GLN A 101 0.61 1.63 8.90
N PRO A 102 1.34 0.50 8.77
CA PRO A 102 2.80 0.52 8.69
C PRO A 102 3.28 1.48 7.57
N GLY A 103 4.18 2.41 7.88
CA GLY A 103 4.62 3.46 6.95
C GLY A 103 3.56 4.55 6.64
N GLY A 104 2.40 4.46 7.29
CA GLY A 104 1.26 5.35 7.11
C GLY A 104 1.56 6.83 7.31
N ARG A 105 2.36 7.14 8.33
CA ARG A 105 2.84 8.51 8.59
C ARG A 105 3.66 9.09 7.45
N ILE A 106 4.47 8.28 6.77
CA ILE A 106 5.27 8.69 5.60
C ILE A 106 4.36 8.90 4.39
N ALA A 107 3.43 7.97 4.18
CA ALA A 107 2.44 8.06 3.11
C ALA A 107 1.59 9.34 3.23
N LEU A 108 1.25 9.78 4.43
CA LEU A 108 0.55 11.07 4.65
C LEU A 108 1.37 12.27 4.20
N VAL A 109 2.66 12.31 4.53
CA VAL A 109 3.57 13.40 4.18
C VAL A 109 3.72 13.48 2.65
N VAL A 110 3.84 12.33 1.99
CA VAL A 110 3.98 12.24 0.53
C VAL A 110 2.66 12.54 -0.19
N GLN A 111 1.54 11.93 0.21
CA GLN A 111 0.26 12.06 -0.49
C GLN A 111 -0.43 13.41 -0.28
N TYR A 112 -0.34 13.99 0.92
CA TYR A 112 -1.02 15.26 1.17
C TYR A 112 -0.19 16.49 0.85
N GLY A 113 1.08 16.32 0.40
CA GLY A 113 1.90 17.30 -0.34
C GLY A 113 2.16 18.66 0.29
N HIS A 114 1.52 18.97 1.42
CA HIS A 114 1.51 20.29 2.05
C HIS A 114 1.95 20.17 3.49
N LEU A 115 3.13 19.61 3.73
CA LEU A 115 3.51 19.35 5.10
C LEU A 115 5.00 19.34 5.42
N ARG A 116 5.77 20.24 4.82
CA ARG A 116 7.12 20.50 5.34
C ARG A 116 7.14 21.28 6.66
N ALA A 117 6.00 21.73 7.22
CA ALA A 117 6.04 22.54 8.44
C ALA A 117 4.79 22.76 9.36
N SER A 118 3.55 22.26 9.17
CA SER A 118 2.45 22.77 10.08
C SER A 118 1.19 21.94 10.43
N LEU A 119 0.93 20.80 9.82
CA LEU A 119 -0.34 20.05 9.95
C LEU A 119 -0.24 18.63 10.54
N ALA A 120 0.86 17.89 10.41
CA ALA A 120 1.12 16.69 11.21
C ALA A 120 1.31 17.11 12.68
N GLU A 121 1.91 18.28 12.89
CA GLU A 121 2.03 18.99 14.18
C GLU A 121 0.68 19.39 14.81
N SER A 122 -0.41 19.45 14.03
CA SER A 122 -1.76 19.79 14.54
C SER A 122 -2.60 18.59 14.95
N TYR A 123 -2.12 17.37 14.69
CA TYR A 123 -2.78 16.12 15.09
C TYR A 123 -2.12 15.43 16.29
N GLY A 124 -0.91 15.85 16.67
CA GLY A 124 -0.22 15.49 17.92
C GLY A 124 0.66 16.66 18.35
N GLY A 125 0.30 17.36 19.41
CA GLY A 125 0.94 18.63 19.80
C GLY A 125 2.35 18.48 20.38
N ARG A 126 3.17 19.51 20.07
CA ARG A 126 4.48 19.94 20.61
C ARG A 126 5.70 19.04 20.37
N SER A 127 6.77 19.68 19.85
CA SER A 127 8.21 19.33 19.81
C SER A 127 8.77 18.59 18.57
N ARG A 128 9.30 19.37 17.63
CA ARG A 128 9.99 18.92 16.41
C ARG A 128 11.18 17.97 16.68
N VAL A 129 11.83 18.12 17.83
CA VAL A 129 12.95 17.26 18.28
C VAL A 129 12.44 15.91 18.83
N ASP A 130 11.30 15.91 19.52
CA ASP A 130 10.71 14.69 20.08
C ASP A 130 9.99 13.91 18.98
N MET A 131 9.44 14.58 17.96
CA MET A 131 8.84 13.93 16.80
C MET A 131 9.86 13.12 15.99
N LEU A 132 11.04 13.67 15.70
CA LEU A 132 12.09 12.91 14.98
C LEU A 132 12.53 11.69 15.79
N GLN A 133 12.63 11.83 17.12
CA GLN A 133 12.94 10.71 18.01
C GLN A 133 11.84 9.65 18.04
N ILE A 134 10.57 10.06 17.99
CA ILE A 134 9.43 9.13 17.89
C ILE A 134 9.45 8.41 16.53
N LEU A 135 9.76 9.11 15.43
CA LEU A 135 9.84 8.47 14.11
C LEU A 135 10.99 7.47 14.01
N ASP A 136 12.14 7.79 14.58
CA ASP A 136 13.27 6.86 14.68
C ASP A 136 12.89 5.66 15.56
N LEU A 137 12.19 5.87 16.68
CA LEU A 137 11.69 4.78 17.53
C LEU A 137 10.74 3.85 16.77
N GLU A 138 9.74 4.39 16.08
CA GLU A 138 8.76 3.60 15.30
C GLU A 138 9.43 2.84 14.16
N GLN A 139 10.37 3.49 13.45
CA GLN A 139 11.15 2.84 12.41
C GLN A 139 11.98 1.68 12.98
N ALA A 140 12.59 1.87 14.15
CA ALA A 140 13.40 0.85 14.78
C ALA A 140 12.55 -0.34 15.26
N LEU A 141 11.36 -0.08 15.82
CA LEU A 141 10.39 -1.12 16.17
C LEU A 141 9.96 -1.91 14.93
N ALA A 142 9.57 -1.23 13.84
CA ALA A 142 9.18 -1.91 12.60
C ALA A 142 10.32 -2.77 12.00
N THR A 143 11.56 -2.27 12.03
CA THR A 143 12.74 -3.04 11.60
C THR A 143 12.95 -4.26 12.50
N ALA A 144 12.81 -4.12 13.81
CA ALA A 144 12.93 -5.24 14.73
C ALA A 144 11.82 -6.26 14.62
N ASP A 145 10.55 -5.85 14.46
CA ASP A 145 9.45 -6.77 14.22
C ASP A 145 9.68 -7.58 12.95
N THR A 146 10.18 -6.92 11.90
CA THR A 146 10.55 -7.59 10.63
C THR A 146 11.64 -8.64 10.85
N LEU A 147 12.69 -8.30 11.60
CA LEU A 147 13.83 -9.19 11.88
C LEU A 147 13.48 -10.30 12.89
N ALA A 148 12.63 -10.02 13.87
CA ALA A 148 12.15 -10.99 14.84
C ALA A 148 11.25 -12.04 14.17
N ALA A 149 10.32 -11.59 13.31
CA ALA A 149 9.50 -12.50 12.52
C ALA A 149 10.35 -13.28 11.50
N ALA A 150 11.40 -12.66 10.93
CA ALA A 150 12.36 -13.36 10.09
C ALA A 150 13.09 -14.46 10.86
N ALA A 151 13.58 -14.14 12.06
CA ALA A 151 14.28 -15.05 12.95
C ALA A 151 13.44 -16.28 13.28
N GLU A 152 12.21 -16.06 13.75
CA GLU A 152 11.27 -17.14 14.04
C GLU A 152 11.06 -18.03 12.81
N ARG A 153 10.86 -17.46 11.62
CA ARG A 153 10.67 -18.27 10.41
C ARG A 153 11.92 -19.04 10.01
N LEU A 154 13.11 -18.45 10.11
CA LEU A 154 14.36 -19.15 9.82
C LEU A 154 14.60 -20.31 10.81
N ASP A 155 14.28 -20.13 12.09
CA ASP A 155 14.37 -21.18 13.11
C ASP A 155 13.43 -22.36 12.77
N HIS A 156 12.27 -22.08 12.17
CA HIS A 156 11.34 -23.09 11.65
C HIS A 156 11.72 -23.66 10.27
N GLY A 157 12.91 -23.32 9.75
CA GLY A 157 13.44 -23.89 8.51
C GLY A 157 13.01 -23.17 7.23
N GLU A 158 12.53 -21.91 7.32
CA GLU A 158 12.19 -21.11 6.14
C GLU A 158 13.41 -20.93 5.21
N GLY A 159 13.24 -21.27 3.94
CA GLY A 159 14.22 -21.06 2.90
C GLY A 159 14.23 -19.63 2.37
N VAL A 160 15.42 -19.15 2.00
CA VAL A 160 15.62 -17.79 1.47
C VAL A 160 16.38 -17.83 0.15
N SER A 161 15.87 -17.15 -0.87
CA SER A 161 16.50 -17.04 -2.20
C SER A 161 16.69 -15.59 -2.64
N GLY A 162 17.41 -15.41 -3.74
CA GLY A 162 17.68 -14.10 -4.35
C GLY A 162 19.07 -13.55 -4.04
N PRO A 163 19.47 -12.47 -4.74
CA PRO A 163 20.82 -11.90 -4.65
C PRO A 163 21.19 -11.38 -3.25
N ALA A 164 20.19 -11.12 -2.40
CA ALA A 164 20.40 -10.68 -1.03
C ALA A 164 20.14 -11.77 0.03
N ALA A 165 19.90 -13.03 -0.35
CA ALA A 165 19.55 -14.10 0.57
C ALA A 165 20.54 -14.28 1.72
N THR A 166 21.84 -14.35 1.40
CA THR A 166 22.90 -14.47 2.42
C THR A 166 22.95 -13.28 3.37
N ARG A 167 22.69 -12.06 2.87
CA ARG A 167 22.60 -10.85 3.71
C ARG A 167 21.36 -10.86 4.60
N TYR A 168 20.25 -11.40 4.11
CA TYR A 168 19.03 -11.57 4.91
C TYR A 168 19.24 -12.52 6.07
N ILE A 169 19.85 -13.69 5.81
CA ILE A 169 20.17 -14.67 6.84
C ILE A 169 21.14 -14.06 7.87
N ALA A 170 22.24 -13.45 7.40
CA ALA A 170 23.22 -12.82 8.27
C ALA A 170 22.62 -11.67 9.13
N ALA A 171 21.76 -10.83 8.54
CA ALA A 171 21.07 -9.77 9.28
C ALA A 171 20.16 -10.32 10.38
N THR A 172 19.46 -11.41 10.08
CA THR A 172 18.56 -12.07 11.02
C THR A 172 19.32 -12.70 12.19
N GLN A 173 20.41 -13.41 11.90
CA GLN A 173 21.31 -14.01 12.90
C GLN A 173 21.98 -12.93 13.76
N GLU A 174 22.46 -11.84 13.15
CA GLU A 174 23.03 -10.71 13.87
C GLU A 174 21.99 -10.06 14.79
N PHE A 175 20.75 -9.91 14.31
CA PHE A 175 19.66 -9.37 15.12
C PHE A 175 19.35 -10.27 16.33
N GLN A 176 19.19 -11.58 16.12
CA GLN A 176 19.01 -12.54 17.21
C GLN A 176 20.15 -12.41 18.23
N ALA A 177 21.41 -12.51 17.79
CA ALA A 177 22.56 -12.47 18.69
C ALA A 177 22.67 -11.16 19.50
N ALA A 178 22.40 -10.01 18.87
CA ALA A 178 22.59 -8.70 19.50
C ALA A 178 21.37 -8.20 20.31
N TYR A 179 20.16 -8.70 20.01
CA TYR A 179 18.91 -8.18 20.57
C TYR A 179 18.05 -9.29 21.23
N THR A 180 18.63 -10.46 21.53
CA THR A 180 17.99 -11.51 22.32
C THR A 180 17.45 -10.96 23.64
N GLY A 181 16.18 -11.24 23.95
CA GLY A 181 15.51 -10.75 25.17
C GLY A 181 14.96 -9.33 25.08
N GLY A 182 15.05 -8.70 23.91
CA GLY A 182 14.48 -7.38 23.61
C GLY A 182 15.47 -6.22 23.78
N PHE A 183 15.04 -5.03 23.35
CA PHE A 183 15.82 -3.80 23.47
C PHE A 183 14.89 -2.62 23.76
N ALA A 184 15.25 -1.82 24.76
CA ALA A 184 14.33 -0.87 25.40
C ALA A 184 14.89 0.56 25.50
N SER A 185 16.18 0.76 25.21
CA SER A 185 16.82 2.08 25.35
C SER A 185 16.91 2.85 24.03
N LYS A 186 16.83 4.19 24.10
CA LYS A 186 17.08 5.10 22.96
C LYS A 186 18.39 4.79 22.23
N ARG A 187 19.43 4.41 22.97
CA ARG A 187 20.74 4.04 22.41
C ARG A 187 20.66 2.77 21.55
N GLN A 188 19.91 1.77 21.99
CA GLN A 188 19.72 0.53 21.23
C GLN A 188 18.87 0.75 19.97
N TYR A 189 17.79 1.55 20.05
CA TYR A 189 17.01 1.91 18.86
C TYR A 189 17.87 2.60 17.81
N LYS A 190 18.70 3.56 18.23
CA LYS A 190 19.61 4.25 17.33
C LYS A 190 20.68 3.31 16.76
N ALA A 191 21.25 2.42 17.58
CA ALA A 191 22.22 1.42 17.12
C ALA A 191 21.62 0.47 16.07
N LEU A 192 20.34 0.09 16.21
CA LEU A 192 19.62 -0.71 15.23
C LEU A 192 19.46 0.02 13.89
N LEU A 193 19.03 1.29 13.93
CA LEU A 193 18.84 2.11 12.72
C LEU A 193 20.15 2.49 12.02
N ASP A 194 21.20 2.74 12.79
CA ASP A 194 22.50 3.12 12.25
C ASP A 194 23.28 1.89 11.75
N ASN A 195 22.82 0.66 12.03
CA ASN A 195 23.43 -0.56 11.50
C ASN A 195 22.94 -0.84 10.07
N PRO A 196 23.79 -0.69 9.04
CA PRO A 196 23.40 -0.89 7.65
C PRO A 196 23.06 -2.35 7.33
N ARG A 197 23.56 -3.33 8.09
CA ARG A 197 23.29 -4.76 7.86
C ARG A 197 21.86 -5.13 8.26
N LEU A 198 21.28 -4.42 9.21
CA LEU A 198 19.95 -4.68 9.77
C LEU A 198 18.83 -3.93 9.04
N GLN A 199 19.15 -3.22 7.95
CA GLN A 199 18.17 -2.48 7.15
C GLN A 199 17.39 -3.42 6.22
N VAL A 200 16.48 -4.20 6.80
CA VAL A 200 15.60 -5.14 6.09
C VAL A 200 14.18 -4.60 6.07
N PHE A 201 13.60 -4.48 4.88
CA PHE A 201 12.24 -3.96 4.67
C PHE A 201 11.39 -5.01 3.96
N ASP A 202 10.30 -5.46 4.58
CA ASP A 202 9.29 -6.27 3.88
C ASP A 202 8.44 -5.39 2.97
N HIS A 203 8.25 -5.81 1.72
CA HIS A 203 7.39 -5.15 0.75
C HIS A 203 6.22 -6.05 0.36
N PRO A 204 5.06 -5.94 1.04
CA PRO A 204 3.95 -6.87 0.88
C PRO A 204 3.41 -6.97 -0.55
N LYS A 205 3.34 -5.84 -1.27
CA LYS A 205 2.83 -5.81 -2.66
C LYS A 205 3.81 -6.35 -3.68
N ALA A 206 5.11 -6.18 -3.46
CA ALA A 206 6.16 -6.69 -4.35
C ALA A 206 6.55 -8.15 -4.04
N LEU A 207 6.01 -8.71 -2.94
CA LEU A 207 6.20 -10.10 -2.52
C LEU A 207 7.69 -10.44 -2.40
N LEU A 208 8.42 -9.56 -1.71
CA LEU A 208 9.85 -9.66 -1.47
C LEU A 208 10.26 -8.84 -0.25
N THR A 209 11.44 -9.15 0.27
CA THR A 209 12.17 -8.33 1.23
C THR A 209 13.31 -7.57 0.54
N CYS A 210 13.52 -6.32 0.95
CA CYS A 210 14.63 -5.48 0.54
C CYS A 210 15.67 -5.43 1.65
N ASN A 211 16.80 -6.11 1.47
CA ASN A 211 17.99 -5.95 2.30
C ASN A 211 18.80 -4.78 1.76
N HIS A 212 18.45 -3.60 2.26
CA HIS A 212 18.78 -2.33 1.65
C HIS A 212 20.25 -1.99 1.79
N ASP A 213 21.00 -2.19 0.70
CA ASP A 213 22.30 -1.59 0.46
C ASP A 213 22.10 -0.35 -0.45
N PRO A 214 22.29 0.88 0.05
CA PRO A 214 22.05 2.09 -0.72
C PRO A 214 22.87 2.18 -2.02
N LEU A 215 24.05 1.55 -2.06
CA LEU A 215 24.90 1.56 -3.26
C LEU A 215 24.36 0.63 -4.37
N LYS A 216 23.53 -0.34 -3.99
CA LYS A 216 22.93 -1.34 -4.91
C LYS A 216 21.44 -1.10 -5.17
N ALA A 217 20.85 -0.08 -4.55
CA ALA A 217 19.43 0.21 -4.62
C ALA A 217 19.04 0.80 -5.99
N LEU A 218 18.57 -0.05 -6.91
CA LEU A 218 18.11 0.40 -8.24
C LEU A 218 16.92 1.37 -8.18
N CYS A 219 16.19 1.39 -7.06
CA CYS A 219 15.09 2.32 -6.80
C CYS A 219 15.55 3.76 -6.50
N ASP A 220 16.85 3.98 -6.25
CA ASP A 220 17.44 5.29 -6.01
C ASP A 220 18.11 5.82 -7.31
N PRO A 221 17.58 6.90 -7.93
CA PRO A 221 18.17 7.51 -9.11
C PRO A 221 19.50 8.22 -8.83
N ASN A 222 19.85 8.43 -7.56
CA ASN A 222 21.09 9.06 -7.13
C ASN A 222 22.10 8.06 -6.54
N ARG A 223 21.83 6.75 -6.61
CA ARG A 223 22.77 5.72 -6.13
C ARG A 223 24.16 5.94 -6.72
N GLY A 224 25.19 5.94 -5.87
CA GLY A 224 26.58 6.09 -6.28
C GLY A 224 26.98 7.48 -6.83
N LYS A 225 26.10 8.49 -6.81
CA LYS A 225 26.46 9.84 -7.26
C LYS A 225 27.27 10.58 -6.19
N PRO A 226 28.45 11.13 -6.54
CA PRO A 226 29.24 11.95 -5.62
C PRO A 226 28.44 13.15 -5.11
N GLY A 227 28.59 13.46 -3.81
CA GLY A 227 27.95 14.62 -3.18
C GLY A 227 26.46 14.47 -2.87
N THR A 228 25.84 13.31 -3.16
CA THR A 228 24.46 13.03 -2.76
C THR A 228 24.41 12.15 -1.51
N GLN A 229 23.46 12.43 -0.62
CA GLN A 229 23.23 11.59 0.55
C GLN A 229 22.48 10.31 0.12
N PRO A 230 22.97 9.12 0.48
CA PRO A 230 22.29 7.88 0.14
C PRO A 230 20.90 7.82 0.75
N GLN A 231 19.91 7.33 0.00
CA GLN A 231 18.56 7.15 0.53
C GLN A 231 18.58 6.11 1.66
N ARG A 232 18.15 6.51 2.88
CA ARG A 232 18.13 5.61 4.05
C ARG A 232 17.06 4.51 3.98
N THR A 233 15.96 4.76 3.26
CA THR A 233 14.86 3.80 3.08
C THR A 233 14.64 3.52 1.60
N PRO A 234 14.22 2.32 1.18
CA PRO A 234 13.98 2.02 -0.22
C PRO A 234 12.71 2.70 -0.76
N SER A 235 12.71 3.05 -2.04
CA SER A 235 11.51 3.56 -2.73
C SER A 235 10.70 2.40 -3.30
N GLN A 236 9.63 2.01 -2.59
CA GLN A 236 8.74 0.91 -2.98
C GLN A 236 8.15 1.09 -4.39
N ASP A 237 7.69 2.30 -4.73
CA ASP A 237 7.10 2.60 -6.05
C ASP A 237 8.10 2.52 -7.22
N ARG A 238 9.41 2.51 -6.92
CA ARG A 238 10.49 2.38 -7.91
C ARG A 238 11.23 1.05 -7.78
N CYS A 239 10.62 0.06 -7.14
CA CYS A 239 11.22 -1.26 -6.99
C CYS A 239 11.43 -1.90 -8.37
N HIS A 240 12.63 -2.41 -8.60
CA HIS A 240 13.02 -3.03 -9.86
C HIS A 240 13.35 -4.50 -9.63
N SER A 241 12.78 -5.42 -10.42
CA SER A 241 12.87 -6.87 -10.23
C SER A 241 14.31 -7.42 -10.26
N ALA A 242 15.21 -6.77 -11.00
CA ALA A 242 16.63 -7.12 -11.07
C ALA A 242 17.51 -6.51 -9.95
N CYS A 243 16.92 -5.89 -8.92
CA CYS A 243 17.70 -5.24 -7.88
C CYS A 243 18.44 -6.25 -6.98
N ALA A 244 19.73 -6.00 -6.74
CA ALA A 244 20.58 -6.85 -5.89
C ALA A 244 20.24 -6.79 -4.39
N ASN A 245 19.26 -5.96 -4.00
CA ASN A 245 18.72 -5.89 -2.63
C ASN A 245 17.58 -6.86 -2.37
N ILE A 246 17.13 -7.60 -3.38
CA ILE A 246 15.99 -8.50 -3.26
C ILE A 246 16.39 -9.81 -2.59
N SER A 247 15.65 -10.18 -1.55
CA SER A 247 15.53 -11.54 -1.04
C SER A 247 14.06 -11.97 -1.06
N ARG A 248 13.83 -13.27 -1.15
CA ARG A 248 12.49 -13.86 -1.07
C ARG A 248 12.54 -15.08 -0.19
N THR A 249 11.51 -15.26 0.61
CA THR A 249 11.40 -16.38 1.55
C THR A 249 10.28 -17.33 1.12
N ASP A 250 10.20 -18.54 1.69
CA ASP A 250 9.10 -19.47 1.38
C ASP A 250 7.72 -18.82 1.63
N THR A 251 7.56 -18.02 2.69
CA THR A 251 6.32 -17.24 2.93
C THR A 251 5.96 -16.32 1.76
N HIS A 252 6.96 -15.72 1.11
CA HIS A 252 6.71 -14.91 -0.08
C HIS A 252 6.26 -15.78 -1.25
N ILE A 253 6.80 -16.98 -1.41
CA ILE A 253 6.43 -17.91 -2.47
C ILE A 253 5.00 -18.43 -2.28
N GLU A 254 4.59 -18.72 -1.06
CA GLU A 254 3.20 -19.06 -0.73
C GLU A 254 2.23 -17.94 -1.15
N ARG A 255 2.56 -16.68 -0.81
CA ARG A 255 1.75 -15.52 -1.23
C ARG A 255 1.75 -15.32 -2.74
N ILE A 256 2.87 -15.61 -3.42
CA ILE A 256 2.96 -15.58 -4.88
C ILE A 256 2.06 -16.67 -5.50
N GLN A 257 2.04 -17.88 -4.93
CA GLN A 257 1.18 -18.96 -5.40
C GLN A 257 -0.30 -18.58 -5.31
N VAL A 258 -0.73 -18.01 -4.17
CA VAL A 258 -2.11 -17.50 -4.01
C VAL A 258 -2.46 -16.45 -5.07
N GLU A 259 -1.52 -15.55 -5.40
CA GLU A 259 -1.74 -14.55 -6.45
C GLU A 259 -1.80 -15.18 -7.86
N VAL A 260 -0.99 -16.20 -8.13
CA VAL A 260 -1.04 -16.97 -9.39
C VAL A 260 -2.38 -17.66 -9.55
N ASP A 261 -2.87 -18.33 -8.50
CA ASP A 261 -4.16 -19.03 -8.52
C ASP A 261 -5.31 -18.05 -8.76
N ARG A 262 -5.27 -16.87 -8.13
CA ARG A 262 -6.25 -15.80 -8.37
C ARG A 262 -6.23 -15.31 -9.82
N ILE A 263 -5.05 -15.10 -10.38
CA ILE A 263 -4.90 -14.67 -11.78
C ILE A 263 -5.43 -15.75 -12.73
N ASP A 264 -5.22 -17.03 -12.42
CA ASP A 264 -5.66 -18.14 -13.26
C ASP A 264 -7.19 -18.24 -13.32
N VAL A 265 -7.86 -18.05 -12.18
CA VAL A 265 -9.33 -17.94 -12.12
C VAL A 265 -9.83 -16.76 -12.97
N GLU A 266 -9.22 -15.58 -12.82
CA GLU A 266 -9.63 -14.38 -13.58
C GLU A 266 -9.48 -14.60 -15.09
N ILE A 267 -8.37 -15.23 -15.51
CA ILE A 267 -8.16 -15.58 -16.92
C ILE A 267 -9.20 -16.58 -17.43
N THR A 268 -9.51 -17.61 -16.64
CA THR A 268 -10.36 -18.74 -17.06
C THR A 268 -11.84 -18.38 -17.10
N ASP A 269 -12.30 -17.43 -16.28
CA ASP A 269 -13.69 -16.92 -16.27
C ASP A 269 -14.09 -16.27 -17.62
N GLY A 270 -13.11 -15.90 -18.45
CA GLY A 270 -13.37 -15.44 -19.83
C GLY A 270 -14.02 -14.06 -19.93
N LEU A 271 -14.29 -13.40 -18.81
CA LEU A 271 -14.90 -12.06 -18.74
C LEU A 271 -13.89 -10.92 -18.95
N VAL A 272 -12.59 -11.22 -18.96
CA VAL A 272 -11.52 -10.21 -19.06
C VAL A 272 -11.26 -9.81 -20.52
N PRO A 273 -11.29 -8.50 -20.85
CA PRO A 273 -10.92 -8.02 -22.19
C PRO A 273 -9.49 -8.42 -22.58
N LEU A 274 -9.26 -8.64 -23.88
CA LEU A 274 -7.98 -9.13 -24.42
C LEU A 274 -6.72 -8.40 -23.90
N PRO A 275 -6.68 -7.04 -23.81
CA PRO A 275 -5.50 -6.35 -23.28
C PRO A 275 -5.22 -6.65 -21.80
N ILE A 276 -6.26 -6.86 -21.00
CA ILE A 276 -6.12 -7.21 -19.58
C ILE A 276 -5.70 -8.67 -19.46
N HIS A 277 -6.33 -9.56 -20.22
CA HIS A 277 -5.95 -10.97 -20.29
C HIS A 277 -4.47 -11.16 -20.64
N GLN A 278 -3.94 -10.43 -21.63
CA GLN A 278 -2.50 -10.47 -21.98
C GLN A 278 -1.60 -10.00 -20.83
N ARG A 279 -1.96 -8.93 -20.13
CA ARG A 279 -1.19 -8.44 -18.96
C ARG A 279 -1.22 -9.44 -17.80
N LEU A 280 -2.37 -10.06 -17.54
CA LEU A 280 -2.52 -11.10 -16.54
C LEU A 280 -1.62 -12.31 -16.86
N ARG A 281 -1.61 -12.76 -18.12
CA ARG A 281 -0.70 -13.82 -18.58
C ARG A 281 0.78 -13.47 -18.40
N GLN A 282 1.19 -12.26 -18.74
CA GLN A 282 2.58 -11.79 -18.51
C GLN A 282 2.93 -11.77 -17.03
N ARG A 283 2.00 -11.31 -16.18
CA ARG A 283 2.19 -11.28 -14.73
C ARG A 283 2.28 -12.69 -14.15
N GLN A 284 1.38 -13.60 -14.55
CA GLN A 284 1.39 -15.01 -14.17
C GLN A 284 2.74 -15.66 -14.53
N ALA A 285 3.23 -15.48 -15.76
CA ALA A 285 4.52 -15.99 -16.19
C ALA A 285 5.69 -15.46 -15.33
N THR A 286 5.68 -14.15 -15.03
CA THR A 286 6.70 -13.52 -14.17
C THR A 286 6.68 -14.11 -12.76
N LEU A 287 5.49 -14.30 -12.18
CA LEU A 287 5.33 -14.88 -10.84
C LEU A 287 5.79 -16.35 -10.80
N ASN A 288 5.42 -17.14 -11.80
CA ASN A 288 5.88 -18.53 -11.92
C ASN A 288 7.41 -18.63 -12.03
N GLU A 289 8.05 -17.75 -12.78
CA GLU A 289 9.52 -17.70 -12.86
C GLU A 289 10.15 -17.43 -11.49
N ILE A 290 9.53 -16.57 -10.67
CA ILE A 290 9.98 -16.30 -9.31
C ILE A 290 9.85 -17.55 -8.43
N ILE A 291 8.72 -18.26 -8.51
CA ILE A 291 8.51 -19.52 -7.77
C ILE A 291 9.59 -20.53 -8.15
N THR A 292 9.76 -20.82 -9.44
CA THR A 292 10.75 -21.80 -9.95
C THR A 292 12.17 -21.43 -9.50
N ARG A 293 12.55 -20.15 -9.65
CA ARG A 293 13.87 -19.68 -9.23
C ARG A 293 14.08 -19.86 -7.74
N HIS A 294 13.08 -19.56 -6.90
CA HIS A 294 13.20 -19.74 -5.47
C HIS A 294 13.37 -21.21 -5.10
N GLN A 295 12.54 -22.10 -5.63
CA GLN A 295 12.64 -23.54 -5.38
C GLN A 295 14.03 -24.09 -5.77
N ALA A 296 14.63 -23.60 -6.86
CA ALA A 296 15.93 -24.05 -7.33
C ALA A 296 17.13 -23.47 -6.56
N THR A 297 16.99 -22.31 -5.91
CA THR A 297 18.14 -21.54 -5.37
C THR A 297 18.02 -21.14 -3.92
N ARG A 298 16.93 -21.49 -3.23
CA ARG A 298 16.76 -21.15 -1.82
C ARG A 298 17.82 -21.83 -0.96
N ILE A 299 18.35 -21.07 -0.03
CA ILE A 299 19.26 -21.50 1.01
C ILE A 299 18.40 -21.90 2.21
N LEU A 300 18.62 -23.10 2.75
CA LEU A 300 18.02 -23.56 3.99
C LEU A 300 19.03 -23.38 5.13
N PRO A 301 18.83 -22.44 6.07
CA PRO A 301 19.84 -22.14 7.09
C PRO A 301 20.13 -23.29 8.06
N ASN A 302 19.15 -24.19 8.28
CA ASN A 302 19.23 -25.26 9.27
C ASN A 302 19.54 -26.65 8.68
N SER A 303 19.96 -26.76 7.41
CA SER A 303 20.25 -28.06 6.79
C SER A 303 21.68 -28.59 7.03
N SER A 304 22.46 -27.96 7.90
CA SER A 304 23.81 -28.40 8.26
C SER A 304 23.87 -29.00 9.67
N GLU A 305 23.15 -30.11 9.88
CA GLU A 305 23.36 -31.03 11.03
C GLU A 305 22.74 -32.41 10.70
N ASN A 306 23.33 -33.13 9.75
CA ASN A 306 23.27 -34.60 9.69
C ASN A 306 24.26 -35.13 8.66
N THR A 307 25.54 -35.08 8.99
CA THR A 307 26.54 -36.01 8.44
C THR A 307 27.53 -36.31 9.56
N GLN A 308 27.19 -37.31 10.37
CA GLN A 308 28.15 -38.14 11.11
C GLN A 308 27.98 -39.57 10.63
#